data_AF-C1H412-F1
#
_entry.id   AF-C1H412-F1
#
_cell.length_a   1.000
_cell.length_b   1.000
_cell.length_c   1.000
_cell.angle_alpha   90.00
_cell.angle_beta   90.00
_cell.angle_gamma   90.00
#
_symmetry.space_group_name_H-M   'P 1'
#
loop_
_entity.id
_entity.type
_entity.pdbx_description
1 polymer ?
#
loop_
_entity_poly.entity_id
_entity_poly.type
_entity_poly.pdbx_seq_one_letter_code
_entity_poly.pdbx_strand_id
1 'polypeptide(L)' 'MLPNHSDEDFRQSSFFKTWPQLPSPEDIRAQARAQYLAGSSLDKRKVFEDTDPQWNPSPNAFASMGFFVKWGSNITIAEG' A
#
# COMPACT_ATOMS: atom_id res chain seq x y z
N MET A 1 14.64 -8.62 -8.89
CA MET A 1 15.62 -7.86 -9.70
C MET A 1 15.74 -6.49 -9.08
N LEU A 2 16.95 -6.02 -8.81
CA LEU A 2 17.18 -4.62 -8.48
C LEU A 2 17.19 -3.83 -9.80
N PRO A 3 16.63 -2.60 -9.84
CA PRO A 3 16.75 -1.76 -11.01
C PRO A 3 18.23 -1.52 -11.32
N ASN A 4 18.64 -1.76 -12.55
CA ASN A 4 19.99 -1.43 -13.02
C ASN A 4 20.10 0.07 -13.39
N HIS A 5 18.97 0.73 -13.58
CA HIS A 5 18.88 2.15 -13.88
C HIS A 5 17.88 2.87 -12.97
N SER A 6 18.10 4.16 -12.73
CA SER A 6 17.26 5.02 -11.89
C SER A 6 15.81 5.12 -12.37
N ASP A 7 15.58 4.94 -13.67
CA ASP A 7 14.31 5.19 -14.36
C ASP A 7 13.79 3.94 -15.08
N GLU A 8 14.13 2.77 -14.54
CA GLU A 8 13.72 1.51 -15.14
C GLU A 8 12.20 1.33 -15.04
N ASP A 9 11.55 1.31 -16.20
CA ASP A 9 10.11 1.19 -16.30
C ASP A 9 9.69 -0.28 -16.29
N PHE A 10 9.03 -0.69 -15.21
CA PHE A 10 8.54 -2.05 -15.04
C PHE A 10 7.16 -2.30 -15.65
N ARG A 11 6.54 -1.34 -16.35
CA ARG A 11 5.22 -1.51 -16.99
C ARG A 11 5.16 -2.70 -17.95
N GLN A 12 6.29 -3.13 -18.51
CA GLN A 12 6.38 -4.30 -19.39
C GLN A 12 6.61 -5.64 -18.66
N SER A 13 6.78 -5.61 -17.34
CA SER A 13 6.96 -6.83 -16.54
C SER A 13 5.72 -7.71 -16.55
N SER A 14 5.91 -9.02 -16.33
CA SER A 14 4.82 -10.00 -16.23
C SER A 14 3.80 -9.64 -15.13
N PHE A 15 4.25 -8.93 -14.10
CA PHE A 15 3.39 -8.43 -13.04
C PHE A 15 2.29 -7.50 -13.60
N PHE A 16 2.66 -6.46 -14.35
CA PHE A 16 1.71 -5.50 -14.92
C PHE A 16 0.91 -6.07 -16.10
N LYS A 17 1.34 -7.19 -16.69
CA LYS A 17 0.50 -7.96 -17.62
C LYS A 17 -0.67 -8.67 -16.93
N THR A 18 -0.48 -9.06 -15.66
CA THR A 18 -1.51 -9.72 -14.85
C THR A 18 -2.39 -8.70 -14.12
N TRP A 19 -1.75 -7.66 -13.58
CA TRP A 19 -2.40 -6.58 -12.84
C TRP A 19 -2.15 -5.25 -13.56
N PRO A 20 -3.00 -4.87 -14.53
CA PRO A 20 -2.77 -3.69 -15.36
C PRO A 20 -2.84 -2.37 -14.59
N GLN A 21 -3.44 -2.39 -13.40
CA GLN A 21 -3.54 -1.24 -12.51
C GLN A 21 -3.16 -1.65 -11.09
N LEU A 22 -2.47 -0.75 -10.40
CA LEU A 22 -2.21 -0.90 -8.97
C LEU A 22 -3.47 -0.58 -8.16
N PRO A 23 -3.61 -1.12 -6.94
CA PRO A 23 -4.67 -0.73 -6.03
C PRO A 23 -4.66 0.78 -5.80
N SER A 24 -5.85 1.39 -5.75
CA SER A 24 -5.96 2.80 -5.42
C SER A 24 -5.49 3.04 -3.96
N PRO A 25 -5.13 4.29 -3.60
CA PRO A 25 -4.86 4.63 -2.21
C PRO A 25 -6.03 4.28 -1.26
N GLU A 26 -7.26 4.27 -1.75
CA GLU A 26 -8.44 3.86 -1.00
C GLU A 26 -8.50 2.34 -0.81
N ASP A 27 -8.22 1.55 -1.86
CA ASP A 27 -8.12 0.10 -1.76
C ASP A 27 -7.03 -0.34 -0.78
N ILE A 28 -5.90 0.36 -0.79
CA ILE A 28 -4.82 0.14 0.18
C ILE A 28 -5.35 0.39 1.60
N ARG A 29 -6.03 1.50 1.86
CA ARG A 29 -6.61 1.77 3.19
C ARG A 29 -7.65 0.75 3.61
N ALA A 30 -8.55 0.38 2.71
CA ALA A 30 -9.58 -0.63 2.97
C ALA A 30 -8.95 -1.98 3.34
N GLN A 31 -7.93 -2.40 2.59
CA GLN A 31 -7.18 -3.62 2.88
C GLN A 31 -6.44 -3.55 4.22
N ALA A 32 -5.87 -2.39 4.57
CA ALA A 32 -5.18 -2.19 5.85
C ALA A 32 -6.15 -2.36 7.01
N ARG A 33 -7.32 -1.73 6.90
CA ARG A 33 -8.39 -1.81 7.88
C ARG A 33 -8.87 -3.24 8.05
N ALA A 34 -9.07 -3.97 6.94
CA ALA A 34 -9.45 -5.37 6.97
C ALA A 34 -8.39 -6.26 7.66
N GLN A 35 -7.10 -6.04 7.37
CA GLN A 35 -6.00 -6.79 8.01
C GLN A 35 -5.87 -6.49 9.50
N TYR A 36 -6.04 -5.22 9.88
CA TYR A 36 -6.06 -4.82 11.28
C TYR A 36 -7.22 -5.49 12.03
N LEU A 37 -8.45 -5.41 11.50
CA LEU A 37 -9.64 -6.03 12.09
C LEU A 37 -9.55 -7.56 12.16
N ALA A 38 -8.89 -8.19 11.19
CA ALA A 38 -8.64 -9.63 11.19
C ALA A 38 -7.46 -10.07 12.10
N GLY A 39 -6.72 -9.13 12.71
CA GLY A 39 -5.53 -9.43 13.49
C GLY A 39 -4.33 -9.95 12.66
N SER A 40 -4.41 -9.81 11.34
CA SER A 40 -3.40 -10.24 10.37
C SER A 40 -2.48 -9.10 9.90
N SER A 41 -2.54 -7.95 10.56
CA SER A 41 -1.56 -6.85 10.39
C SER A 41 -0.12 -7.36 10.50
N LEU A 42 0.73 -6.93 9.55
CA LEU A 42 2.16 -7.25 9.55
C LEU A 42 2.89 -6.65 10.75
N ASP A 43 2.48 -5.47 11.21
CA ASP A 43 2.97 -4.87 12.46
C ASP A 43 1.84 -4.74 13.48
N LYS A 44 1.79 -5.68 14.42
CA LYS A 44 0.77 -5.72 15.48
C LYS A 44 0.90 -4.60 16.50
N ARG A 45 2.01 -3.84 16.49
CA ARG A 45 2.20 -2.68 17.37
C ARG A 45 1.49 -1.44 16.84
N LYS A 46 1.05 -1.48 15.58
CA LYS A 46 0.43 -0.36 14.89
C LYS A 46 -1.09 -0.49 14.99
N VAL A 47 -1.72 0.54 15.55
CA VAL A 47 -3.17 0.70 15.56
C VAL A 47 -3.61 1.32 14.24
N PHE A 48 -4.76 0.91 13.72
CA PHE A 48 -5.40 1.60 12.61
C PHE A 48 -6.30 2.70 13.17
N GLU A 49 -6.05 3.96 12.80
CA GLU A 49 -6.81 5.13 13.25
C GLU A 49 -7.54 5.72 12.05
N ASP A 50 -8.87 5.77 12.10
CA ASP A 50 -9.71 6.28 11.01
C ASP A 50 -9.77 7.82 10.99
N THR A 51 -9.51 8.48 12.13
CA THR A 51 -9.78 9.92 12.33
C THR A 51 -8.59 10.84 12.14
N ASP A 52 -7.38 10.36 12.37
CA ASP A 52 -6.16 11.16 12.30
C ASP A 52 -5.23 10.69 11.18
N PRO A 53 -4.38 11.57 10.64
CA PRO A 53 -3.33 11.19 9.71
C PRO A 53 -2.46 10.11 10.35
N GLN A 54 -2.54 8.88 9.82
CA GLN A 54 -1.71 7.78 10.29
C GLN A 54 -0.24 8.03 9.94
N TRP A 55 0.52 8.54 10.91
CA TRP A 55 1.96 8.74 10.77
C TRP A 55 2.68 7.39 10.87
N ASN A 56 2.94 6.79 9.71
CA ASN A 56 3.51 5.45 9.52
C ASN A 56 2.53 4.30 9.80
N PRO A 57 1.53 4.07 8.93
CA PRO A 57 0.68 2.88 9.05
C PRO A 57 1.49 1.58 8.92
N SER A 58 0.90 0.48 9.39
CA SER A 58 1.45 -0.85 9.09
C SER A 58 1.47 -1.06 7.57
N PRO A 59 2.53 -1.66 7.00
CA PRO A 59 2.50 -2.13 5.63
C PRO A 59 1.36 -3.12 5.43
N ASN A 60 0.82 -3.14 4.21
CA ASN A 60 -0.23 -4.06 3.81
C ASN A 60 0.30 -5.16 2.94
N ALA A 61 -0.17 -6.39 3.15
CA ALA A 61 0.06 -7.48 2.22
C ALA A 61 -1.12 -7.65 1.25
N PHE A 62 -0.86 -7.67 -0.05
CA PHE A 62 -1.82 -8.10 -1.06
C PHE A 62 -1.47 -9.54 -1.48
N ALA A 63 -1.92 -10.50 -0.67
CA ALA A 63 -1.57 -11.92 -0.87
C ALA A 63 -1.97 -12.44 -2.26
N SER A 64 -3.11 -11.99 -2.80
CA SER A 64 -3.58 -12.34 -4.15
C SER A 64 -2.66 -11.83 -5.26
N MET A 65 -1.92 -10.75 -5.02
CA MET A 65 -1.03 -10.13 -6.00
C MET A 65 0.45 -10.40 -5.71
N GLY A 66 0.79 -10.97 -4.54
CA GLY A 66 2.15 -11.32 -4.17
C GLY A 66 3.07 -10.13 -3.83
N PHE A 67 2.53 -8.99 -3.41
CA PHE A 67 3.34 -7.84 -2.98
C PHE A 67 2.84 -7.25 -1.66
N PHE A 68 3.67 -6.40 -1.06
CA PHE A 68 3.28 -5.57 0.07
C PHE A 68 3.45 -4.09 -0.27
N VAL A 69 2.64 -3.24 0.35
CA VAL A 69 2.65 -1.79 0.16
C VAL A 69 3.01 -1.12 1.46
N LYS A 70 4.05 -0.29 1.42
CA LYS A 70 4.27 0.76 2.43
C LYS A 70 3.49 1.99 1.98
N TRP A 71 2.60 2.48 2.84
CA TRP A 71 1.73 3.62 2.55
C TRP A 71 1.86 4.69 3.62
N GLY A 72 1.37 5.90 3.33
CA GLY A 72 1.43 7.06 4.21
C GLY A 72 0.04 7.53 4.65
N SER A 73 0.00 8.70 5.27
CA SER A 73 -1.28 9.34 5.62
C SER A 73 -2.05 9.82 4.40
N ASN A 74 -3.36 9.93 4.55
CA ASN A 74 -4.19 10.71 3.64
C ASN A 74 -3.97 12.21 3.94
N ILE A 75 -3.13 12.87 3.15
CA ILE A 75 -2.83 14.29 3.30
C ILE A 75 -3.59 15.04 2.21
N THR A 76 -4.60 15.82 2.61
CA THR A 76 -5.22 16.78 1.70
C THR A 76 -4.32 18.01 1.67
N ILE A 77 -3.61 18.21 0.55
CA ILE A 77 -2.87 19.45 0.32
C ILE A 77 -3.88 20.46 -0.21
N ALA A 78 -4.22 21.46 0.61
CA ALA A 78 -4.91 22.65 0.12
C ALA A 78 -3.84 23.56 -0.49
N GLU A 79 -3.80 23.66 -1.82
CA GLU A 79 -3.05 24.72 -2.49
C GLU A 79 -3.83 26.03 -2.33
N GLY A 80 -3.19 27.03 -1.74
CA GLY A 80 -3.72 28.39 -1.54
C GLY A 80 -2.90 29.42 -2.31
#